data_AF-A0A7C3ZM64-F1
#
_entry.id   AF-A0A7C3ZM64-F1
#
_cell.length_a   1.000
_cell.length_b   1.000
_cell.length_c   1.000
_cell.angle_alpha   90.00
_cell.angle_beta   90.00
_cell.angle_gamma   90.00
#
_symmetry.space_group_name_H-M   'P 1'
#
loop_
_entity.id
_entity.type
_entity.pdbx_description
1 polymer ?
#
loop_
_entity_poly.entity_id
_entity_poly.type
_entity_poly.pdbx_seq_one_letter_code
_entity_poly.pdbx_strand_id
1 'polypeptide(L)'
;MVMKIDHIGIAVKSLDEAMKTYEALGFEVEEIEEVAEQRVKVAMLPVGESRIELLEATSEDSAIAKFISSRGEGIHHIAINVENIEEALKRAKDAGLKLIDEKPRIGAGGKKVAFIHPKSTHGVLLEFVEG
;
A
#
# COMPACT_ATOMS: atom_id res chain seq x y z
N MET A 1 -3.13 -3.68 -18.48
CA MET A 1 -3.60 -2.28 -18.56
C MET A 1 -3.69 -1.67 -17.16
N VAL A 2 -3.81 -0.35 -16.99
CA VAL A 2 -4.20 0.26 -15.69
C VAL A 2 -5.71 0.29 -15.63
N MET A 3 -6.30 -0.17 -14.53
CA MET A 3 -7.76 -0.33 -14.41
C MET A 3 -8.37 0.71 -13.47
N LYS A 4 -8.08 0.60 -12.17
CA LYS A 4 -8.67 1.43 -11.12
C LYS A 4 -7.72 1.63 -9.96
N ILE A 5 -8.08 2.54 -9.05
CA ILE A 5 -7.45 2.57 -7.72
C ILE A 5 -7.84 1.28 -7.01
N ASP A 6 -6.85 0.54 -6.55
CA ASP A 6 -7.04 -0.64 -5.72
C ASP A 6 -7.25 -0.21 -4.27
N HIS A 7 -6.28 0.51 -3.71
CA HIS A 7 -6.37 1.05 -2.36
C HIS A 7 -5.48 2.27 -2.12
N ILE A 8 -5.70 2.92 -0.97
CA ILE A 8 -4.83 3.96 -0.42
C ILE A 8 -4.32 3.47 0.93
N GLY A 9 -3.01 3.31 1.05
CA GLY A 9 -2.37 2.92 2.31
C GLY A 9 -2.07 4.14 3.18
N ILE A 10 -2.49 4.10 4.44
CA ILE A 10 -2.31 5.16 5.44
C ILE A 10 -1.50 4.60 6.60
N ALA A 11 -0.30 5.13 6.81
CA ALA A 11 0.56 4.77 7.92
C ALA A 11 0.05 5.39 9.22
N VAL A 12 -0.18 4.55 10.23
CA VAL A 12 -0.67 4.93 11.56
C VAL A 12 0.22 4.31 12.64
N LYS A 13 0.32 4.97 13.80
CA LYS A 13 1.07 4.46 14.96
C LYS A 13 0.32 3.39 15.73
N SER A 14 -1.02 3.48 15.72
CA SER A 14 -1.90 2.53 16.39
C SER A 14 -3.10 2.23 15.49
N LEU A 15 -3.23 0.98 15.08
CA LEU A 15 -4.44 0.48 14.43
C LEU A 15 -5.65 0.64 15.33
N ASP A 16 -5.54 0.30 16.62
CA ASP A 16 -6.67 0.38 17.55
C ASP A 16 -7.25 1.81 17.68
N GLU A 17 -6.41 2.84 17.69
CA GLU A 17 -6.86 4.24 17.73
C GLU A 17 -7.37 4.72 16.37
N ALA A 18 -6.68 4.34 15.30
CA ALA A 18 -7.07 4.72 13.95
C ALA A 18 -8.42 4.11 13.56
N MET A 19 -8.62 2.81 13.78
CA MET A 19 -9.87 2.10 13.48
C MET A 19 -11.06 2.79 14.16
N LYS A 20 -10.98 3.09 15.46
CA LYS A 20 -12.03 3.84 16.18
C LYS A 20 -12.35 5.19 15.54
N THR A 21 -11.32 5.89 15.06
CA THR A 21 -11.48 7.18 14.37
C THR A 21 -12.24 7.01 13.05
N TYR A 22 -11.87 6.03 12.24
CA TYR A 22 -12.52 5.77 10.96
C TYR A 22 -13.94 5.20 11.13
N GLU A 23 -14.17 4.32 12.10
CA GLU A 23 -15.50 3.84 12.48
C GLU A 23 -16.43 4.98 12.89
N ALA A 24 -15.92 5.95 13.68
CA ALA A 24 -16.68 7.14 14.07
C ALA A 24 -17.05 8.04 12.87
N LEU A 25 -16.31 7.93 11.75
CA LEU A 25 -16.62 8.60 10.48
C LEU A 25 -17.53 7.77 9.57
N GLY A 26 -17.92 6.56 9.98
CA GLY A 26 -18.82 5.68 9.25
C GLY A 26 -18.15 4.68 8.31
N PHE A 27 -16.83 4.49 8.42
CA PHE A 27 -16.16 3.39 7.70
C PHE A 27 -16.40 2.06 8.42
N GLU A 28 -16.50 1.00 7.63
CA GLU A 28 -16.50 -0.37 8.12
C GLU A 28 -15.06 -0.91 8.12
N VAL A 29 -14.64 -1.51 9.23
CA VAL A 29 -13.38 -2.25 9.33
C VAL A 29 -13.71 -3.73 9.14
N GLU A 30 -13.20 -4.34 8.08
CA GLU A 30 -13.51 -5.75 7.77
C GLU A 30 -12.47 -6.71 8.34
N GLU A 31 -11.31 -6.77 7.71
CA GLU A 31 -10.26 -7.76 8.00
C GLU A 31 -9.00 -7.07 8.52
N ILE A 32 -8.36 -7.70 9.51
CA ILE A 32 -7.02 -7.35 9.97
C ILE A 32 -6.08 -8.49 9.60
N GLU A 33 -5.10 -8.20 8.75
CA GLU A 33 -4.09 -9.15 8.30
C GLU A 33 -2.71 -8.72 8.82
N GLU A 34 -1.90 -9.68 9.28
CA GLU A 34 -0.48 -9.45 9.54
C GLU A 34 0.36 -9.97 8.37
N VAL A 35 1.03 -9.06 7.67
CA VAL A 35 1.98 -9.38 6.60
C VAL A 35 3.38 -9.45 7.22
N ALA A 36 3.68 -10.59 7.85
CA ALA A 36 4.91 -10.78 8.65
C ALA A 36 6.21 -10.49 7.87
N GLU A 37 6.28 -10.86 6.58
CA GLU A 37 7.43 -10.58 5.71
C GLU A 37 7.71 -9.07 5.58
N GLN A 38 6.66 -8.26 5.64
CA GLN A 38 6.72 -6.81 5.55
C GLN A 38 6.71 -6.12 6.91
N ARG A 39 6.55 -6.88 8.01
CA ARG A 39 6.48 -6.37 9.39
C ARG A 39 5.40 -5.29 9.54
N VAL A 40 4.21 -5.57 9.03
CA VAL A 40 3.07 -4.65 9.04
C VAL A 40 1.79 -5.41 9.35
N LYS A 41 0.92 -4.80 10.15
CA LYS A 41 -0.50 -5.17 10.27
C LYS A 41 -1.32 -4.19 9.45
N VAL A 42 -2.32 -4.74 8.76
CA VAL A 42 -3.16 -4.01 7.83
C VAL A 42 -4.61 -4.19 8.24
N ALA A 43 -5.33 -3.10 8.47
CA ALA A 43 -6.79 -3.12 8.59
C ALA A 43 -7.42 -2.64 7.28
N MET A 44 -8.32 -3.43 6.72
CA MET A 44 -8.98 -3.14 5.43
C MET A 44 -10.32 -2.44 5.65
N LEU A 45 -10.48 -1.29 5.01
CA LEU A 45 -11.67 -0.44 5.08
C LEU A 45 -12.23 -0.23 3.66
N PRO A 46 -13.21 -1.03 3.20
CA PRO A 46 -13.76 -0.91 1.86
C PRO A 46 -14.45 0.43 1.60
N VAL A 47 -14.31 0.95 0.39
CA VAL A 47 -14.95 2.18 -0.08
C VAL A 47 -15.33 2.01 -1.56
N GLY A 48 -16.57 1.58 -1.81
CA GLY A 48 -17.03 1.32 -3.18
C GLY A 48 -16.20 0.22 -3.85
N GLU A 49 -15.48 0.58 -4.91
CA GLU A 49 -14.63 -0.35 -5.66
C GLU A 49 -13.15 -0.40 -5.22
N SER A 50 -12.79 0.48 -4.28
CA SER A 50 -11.45 0.61 -3.70
C SER A 50 -11.50 0.38 -2.19
N ARG A 51 -10.37 0.51 -1.50
CA ARG A 51 -10.31 0.47 -0.03
C ARG A 51 -9.28 1.46 0.53
N ILE A 52 -9.44 1.80 1.80
CA ILE A 52 -8.37 2.35 2.62
C ILE A 52 -7.72 1.18 3.35
N GLU A 53 -6.40 1.20 3.43
CA GLU A 53 -5.64 0.27 4.27
C GLU A 53 -4.92 1.05 5.36
N LEU A 54 -5.27 0.80 6.62
CA LEU A 54 -4.54 1.35 7.75
C LEU A 54 -3.35 0.44 8.05
N LEU A 55 -2.16 1.02 8.16
CA LEU A 55 -0.89 0.29 8.22
C LEU A 55 -0.19 0.61 9.54
N GLU A 56 -0.05 -0.39 10.41
CA GLU A 56 0.76 -0.30 11.64
C GLU A 56 1.99 -1.18 11.51
N ALA A 57 3.15 -0.62 11.87
CA ALA A 57 4.39 -1.38 11.91
C ALA A 57 4.39 -2.37 13.09
N THR A 58 4.74 -3.63 12.83
CA THR A 58 4.95 -4.63 13.89
C THR A 58 6.39 -4.66 14.43
N SER A 59 7.27 -3.81 13.87
CA SER A 59 8.68 -3.70 14.24
C SER A 59 9.23 -2.33 13.81
N GLU A 60 10.19 -1.79 14.56
CA GLU A 60 10.89 -0.54 14.25
C GLU A 60 11.64 -0.57 12.90
N ASP A 61 12.01 -1.77 12.42
CA ASP A 61 12.69 -1.94 11.14
C ASP A 61 11.76 -1.89 9.92
N SER A 62 10.45 -1.86 10.13
CA SER A 62 9.41 -1.80 9.09
C SER A 62 9.53 -0.52 8.25
N ALA A 63 9.16 -0.62 6.96
CA ALA A 63 9.06 0.54 6.08
C ALA A 63 8.07 1.59 6.64
N ILE A 64 6.99 1.13 7.27
CA ILE A 64 5.97 1.98 7.89
C ILE A 64 6.53 2.74 9.10
N ALA A 65 7.29 2.07 9.97
CA ALA A 65 7.94 2.73 11.12
C ALA A 65 8.91 3.84 10.66
N LYS A 66 9.71 3.56 9.62
CA LYS A 66 10.63 4.54 9.02
C LYS A 66 9.90 5.70 8.35
N PHE A 67 8.78 5.44 7.69
CA PHE A 67 7.93 6.49 7.13
C PHE A 67 7.40 7.41 8.22
N ILE A 68 6.78 6.85 9.27
CA ILE A 68 6.22 7.63 10.38
C ILE A 68 7.30 8.45 11.08
N SER A 69 8.48 7.87 11.32
CA SER A 69 9.61 8.58 11.95
C SER A 69 10.08 9.78 11.11
N SER A 70 10.06 9.66 9.78
CA SER A 70 10.58 10.70 8.89
C SER A 70 9.55 11.73 8.44
N ARG A 71 8.25 11.38 8.41
CA ARG A 71 7.19 12.21 7.82
C ARG A 71 5.95 12.38 8.70
N GLY A 72 5.83 11.62 9.78
CA GLY A 72 4.60 11.49 10.55
C GLY A 72 3.61 10.49 9.96
N GLU A 73 2.48 10.32 10.62
CA GLU A 73 1.35 9.51 10.14
C GLU A 73 0.68 10.17 8.93
N GLY A 74 0.04 9.37 8.07
CA GLY A 74 -0.67 9.88 6.89
C GLY A 74 -0.60 8.94 5.69
N ILE A 75 -1.01 9.46 4.52
CA ILE A 75 -1.02 8.68 3.27
C ILE A 75 0.41 8.23 2.95
N HIS A 76 0.63 6.92 2.94
CA HIS A 76 1.89 6.28 2.63
C HIS A 76 2.05 6.05 1.12
N HIS A 77 1.00 5.53 0.48
CA HIS A 77 1.05 5.16 -0.94
C HIS A 77 -0.34 5.08 -1.57
N ILE A 78 -0.37 5.05 -2.90
CA ILE A 78 -1.56 4.77 -3.70
C ILE A 78 -1.29 3.52 -4.53
N ALA A 79 -2.21 2.57 -4.45
CA ALA A 79 -2.14 1.32 -5.17
C ALA A 79 -3.09 1.30 -6.36
N ILE A 80 -2.58 0.84 -7.49
CA ILE A 80 -3.27 0.81 -8.78
C ILE A 80 -3.39 -0.64 -9.24
N ASN A 81 -4.62 -1.05 -9.51
CA ASN A 81 -4.89 -2.36 -10.05
C ASN A 81 -4.45 -2.43 -11.53
N VAL A 82 -3.73 -3.50 -11.85
CA VAL A 82 -3.23 -3.81 -13.19
C VAL A 82 -3.51 -5.27 -13.55
N GLU A 83 -3.90 -5.51 -14.80
CA GLU A 83 -4.24 -6.88 -15.27
C GLU A 83 -3.04 -7.85 -15.26
N ASN A 84 -1.83 -7.33 -15.51
CA ASN A 84 -0.61 -8.12 -15.55
C ASN A 84 0.54 -7.26 -15.02
N ILE A 85 1.07 -7.65 -13.86
CA ILE A 85 2.07 -6.86 -13.15
C ILE A 85 3.47 -6.94 -13.78
N GLU A 86 3.82 -8.08 -14.38
CA GLU A 86 5.08 -8.28 -15.10
C GLU A 86 5.16 -7.34 -16.32
N GLU A 87 4.08 -7.24 -17.09
CA GLU A 87 3.98 -6.31 -18.20
C GLU A 87 4.00 -4.85 -17.75
N ALA A 88 3.35 -4.53 -16.62
CA ALA A 88 3.35 -3.18 -16.05
C ALA A 88 4.76 -2.75 -15.61
N LEU A 89 5.49 -3.64 -14.93
CA LEU A 89 6.89 -3.42 -14.53
C LEU A 89 7.81 -3.29 -15.74
N LYS A 90 7.65 -4.16 -16.75
CA LYS A 90 8.41 -4.06 -18.00
C LYS A 90 8.19 -2.71 -18.68
N ARG A 91 6.93 -2.26 -18.81
CA ARG A 91 6.60 -0.95 -19.38
C ARG A 91 7.25 0.20 -18.60
N ALA A 92 7.18 0.15 -17.27
CA ALA A 92 7.79 1.16 -16.41
C ALA A 92 9.33 1.19 -16.57
N LYS A 93 9.97 0.02 -16.63
CA LYS A 93 11.41 -0.12 -16.86
C LYS A 93 11.84 0.41 -18.23
N ASP A 94 11.12 0.04 -19.28
CA ASP A 94 11.38 0.47 -20.66
C ASP A 94 11.20 1.99 -20.82
N ALA A 95 10.31 2.60 -20.03
CA ALA A 95 10.13 4.04 -19.95
C ALA A 95 11.19 4.77 -19.09
N GLY A 96 12.19 4.05 -18.56
CA GLY A 96 13.25 4.62 -17.73
C GLY A 96 12.82 4.99 -16.31
N LEU A 97 11.69 4.48 -15.83
CA LEU A 97 11.23 4.73 -14.46
C LEU A 97 12.05 3.90 -13.46
N LYS A 98 12.32 4.49 -12.31
CA LYS A 98 13.01 3.84 -11.21
C LYS A 98 12.03 2.95 -10.46
N LEU A 99 12.27 1.65 -10.50
CA LEU A 99 11.52 0.65 -9.75
C LEU A 99 12.08 0.52 -8.33
N ILE A 100 11.22 0.20 -7.36
CA ILE A 100 11.66 -0.34 -6.07
C ILE A 100 11.74 -1.85 -6.20
N ASP A 101 10.68 -2.46 -6.74
CA ASP A 101 10.59 -3.90 -6.97
C ASP A 101 10.85 -4.20 -8.46
N GLU A 102 11.94 -4.92 -8.77
CA GLU A 102 12.20 -5.39 -10.14
C GLU A 102 11.37 -6.64 -10.50
N LYS A 103 10.84 -7.34 -9.50
CA LYS A 103 9.96 -8.49 -9.62
C LYS A 103 8.81 -8.38 -8.63
N PRO A 104 7.60 -8.87 -8.96
CA PRO A 104 6.48 -8.87 -8.03
C PRO A 104 6.79 -9.70 -6.77
N ARG A 105 6.21 -9.29 -5.65
CA ARG A 105 6.21 -10.02 -4.37
C ARG A 105 4.78 -10.18 -3.86
N ILE A 106 4.59 -10.99 -2.81
CA ILE A 106 3.25 -11.19 -2.22
C ILE A 106 2.96 -10.08 -1.21
N GLY A 107 1.85 -9.39 -1.41
CA GLY A 107 1.30 -8.36 -0.53
C GLY A 107 0.15 -8.86 0.31
N ALA A 108 -0.54 -7.93 0.97
CA ALA A 108 -1.78 -8.19 1.69
C ALA A 108 -2.83 -8.82 0.74
N GLY A 109 -3.72 -9.66 1.29
CA GLY A 109 -4.72 -10.41 0.54
C GLY A 109 -4.14 -11.44 -0.43
N GLY A 110 -2.86 -11.81 -0.27
CA GLY A 110 -2.15 -12.76 -1.13
C GLY A 110 -1.94 -12.29 -2.58
N LYS A 111 -2.11 -10.99 -2.85
CA LYS A 111 -1.99 -10.41 -4.19
C LYS A 111 -0.52 -10.22 -4.57
N LYS A 112 -0.23 -10.26 -5.88
CA LYS A 112 1.08 -9.84 -6.37
C LYS A 112 1.15 -8.32 -6.40
N VAL A 113 2.20 -7.78 -5.79
CA VAL A 113 2.43 -6.35 -5.68
C VAL A 113 3.85 -5.95 -6.10
N ALA A 114 4.02 -4.71 -6.55
CA ALA A 114 5.32 -4.14 -6.87
C ALA A 114 5.30 -2.61 -6.81
N PHE A 115 6.34 -2.02 -6.21
CA PHE A 115 6.41 -0.58 -5.99
C PHE A 115 7.28 0.16 -7.02
N ILE A 116 6.82 1.35 -7.41
CA ILE A 116 7.55 2.33 -8.22
C ILE A 116 8.11 3.42 -7.31
N HIS A 117 9.37 3.79 -7.52
CA HIS A 117 10.04 4.74 -6.64
C HIS A 117 9.42 6.15 -6.80
N PRO A 118 9.13 6.87 -5.69
CA PRO A 118 8.55 8.22 -5.72
C PRO A 118 9.26 9.25 -6.60
N LYS A 119 10.55 9.05 -6.93
CA LYS A 119 11.32 9.94 -7.80
C LYS A 119 10.84 9.89 -9.25
N SER A 120 10.20 8.80 -9.65
CA SER A 120 9.64 8.60 -10.98
C SER A 120 8.16 8.96 -11.09
N THR A 121 7.52 9.24 -9.96
CA THR A 121 6.07 9.45 -9.82
C THR A 121 5.78 10.75 -9.06
N HIS A 122 6.64 11.75 -9.23
CA HIS A 122 6.47 13.11 -8.69
C HIS A 122 6.17 13.17 -7.18
N GLY A 123 6.81 12.30 -6.40
CA GLY A 123 6.71 12.27 -4.94
C GLY A 123 5.70 11.25 -4.39
N VAL A 124 4.92 10.59 -5.24
CA VAL A 124 3.94 9.58 -4.81
C VAL A 124 4.57 8.20 -4.81
N LEU A 125 4.53 7.47 -3.69
CA LEU A 125 4.84 6.04 -3.70
C LEU A 125 3.67 5.31 -4.37
N LEU A 126 3.94 4.72 -5.54
CA LEU A 126 2.91 4.05 -6.33
C LEU A 126 3.14 2.54 -6.30
N GLU A 127 2.08 1.79 -6.01
CA GLU A 127 2.08 0.33 -6.01
C GLU A 127 1.25 -0.17 -7.19
N PHE A 128 1.73 -1.20 -7.87
CA PHE A 128 0.92 -2.02 -8.76
C PHE A 128 0.41 -3.25 -8.02
N VAL A 129 -0.87 -3.56 -8.19
CA VAL A 129 -1.53 -4.75 -7.62
C VAL A 129 -2.13 -5.55 -8.77
N GLU A 130 -1.79 -6.83 -8.89
CA GLU A 130 -2.35 -7.70 -9.93
C GLU A 130 -3.78 -8.13 -9.57
N GLY A 131 -4.74 -7.92 -10.48
CA GLY A 131 -6.11 -8.38 -10.32
C GLY A 131 -6.99 -8.17 -11.53
#